data_AF-A0A3C0JE05-F1
#
_entry.id   AF-A0A3C0JE05-F1
#
_cell.length_a   1.000
_cell.length_b   1.000
_cell.length_c   1.000
_cell.angle_alpha   90.00
_cell.angle_beta   90.00
_cell.angle_gamma   90.00
#
_symmetry.space_group_name_H-M   'P 1'
#
loop_
_entity.id
_entity.type
_entity.pdbx_description
1 polymer ?
#
loop_
_entity_poly.entity_id
_entity_poly.type
_entity_poly.pdbx_seq_one_letter_code
_entity_poly.pdbx_strand_id
1 'polypeptide(L)' 'MNDRFDYARYDHVRPIRWTGDALELLDQRKLPFTVEYVRCGDATYVAEAIHSLTVRGAPAIGIAAGWGAVLAARAVDA' A
#
# COMPACT_ATOMS: atom_id res chain seq x y z
N MET A 1 19.97 -27.28 -9.04
CA MET A 1 18.74 -27.28 -9.86
C MET A 1 17.56 -27.10 -8.92
N ASN A 2 16.92 -25.94 -9.01
CA ASN A 2 15.61 -25.58 -8.46
C ASN A 2 15.42 -25.57 -6.93
N ASP A 3 16.13 -24.69 -6.22
CA ASP A 3 15.58 -24.09 -5.00
C ASP A 3 14.45 -23.15 -5.41
N ARG A 4 13.27 -23.72 -5.65
CA ARG A 4 12.06 -22.96 -5.95
C ARG A 4 11.68 -22.20 -4.68
N PHE A 5 12.06 -20.92 -4.61
CA PHE A 5 11.68 -20.03 -3.51
C PHE A 5 10.18 -20.18 -3.21
N ASP A 6 9.87 -20.63 -2.00
CA ASP A 6 8.49 -20.71 -1.50
C ASP A 6 8.07 -19.31 -1.02
N TYR A 7 7.58 -18.50 -1.96
CA TYR A 7 7.08 -17.16 -1.68
C TYR A 7 5.86 -17.18 -0.74
N ALA A 8 5.09 -18.27 -0.71
CA ALA A 8 3.89 -18.37 0.12
C ALA A 8 4.21 -18.38 1.61
N ARG A 9 5.38 -18.91 2.00
CA ARG A 9 5.86 -18.90 3.39
C ARG A 9 6.09 -17.49 3.98
N TYR A 10 6.34 -16.49 3.13
CA TYR A 10 6.63 -15.12 3.58
C TYR A 10 5.46 -14.14 3.35
N ASP A 11 4.37 -14.59 2.72
CA ASP A 11 3.21 -13.75 2.39
C ASP A 11 2.16 -13.73 3.52
N HIS A 12 2.61 -13.45 4.74
CA HIS A 12 1.73 -13.32 5.91
C HIS A 12 1.52 -11.87 6.35
N VAL A 13 2.37 -10.95 5.89
CA VAL A 13 2.29 -9.53 6.22
C VAL A 13 2.09 -8.72 4.95
N ARG A 14 0.92 -8.12 4.81
CA ARG A 14 0.52 -7.33 3.64
C ARG A 14 0.30 -5.87 4.05
N PRO A 15 1.37 -5.05 4.13
CA PRO A 15 1.26 -3.65 4.53
C PRO A 15 0.62 -2.77 3.46
N ILE A 16 0.58 -3.26 2.21
CA ILE A 16 -0.03 -2.60 1.05
C ILE A 16 -0.91 -3.65 0.38
N ARG A 17 -2.17 -3.30 0.13
CA ARG A 17 -3.15 -4.17 -0.51
C ARG A 17 -3.84 -3.40 -1.62
N TRP A 18 -3.89 -3.97 -2.81
CA TRP A 18 -4.70 -3.44 -3.89
C TRP A 18 -6.05 -4.15 -3.90
N THR A 19 -7.14 -3.39 -3.84
CA THR A 19 -8.51 -3.94 -3.78
C THR A 19 -9.18 -4.07 -5.16
N GLY A 20 -8.54 -3.57 -6.21
CA GLY A 20 -9.10 -3.48 -7.56
C GLY A 20 -9.48 -2.04 -7.94
N ASP A 21 -9.98 -1.28 -6.97
CA ASP A 21 -10.43 0.10 -7.12
C ASP A 21 -9.70 1.09 -6.19
N ALA A 22 -9.20 0.64 -5.03
CA ALA A 22 -8.46 1.46 -4.08
C ALA A 22 -7.22 0.77 -3.51
N LEU A 23 -6.31 1.57 -2.96
CA LEU A 23 -5.15 1.11 -2.20
C LEU A 23 -5.49 1.06 -0.71
N GLU A 24 -5.31 -0.08 -0.06
CA GLU A 24 -5.42 -0.23 1.38
C GLU A 24 -4.00 -0.29 1.99
N LEU A 25 -3.74 0.57 2.96
CA LEU A 25 -2.46 0.68 3.65
C LEU A 25 -2.64 0.32 5.12
N LEU A 26 -1.86 -0.63 5.62
CA LEU A 26 -1.81 -0.95 7.05
C LEU A 26 -1.38 0.31 7.81
N ASP A 27 -2.16 0.75 8.81
CA ASP A 27 -1.80 1.92 9.62
C ASP A 27 -0.66 1.57 10.59
N GLN A 28 0.57 1.82 10.15
CA GLN A 28 1.77 1.49 10.91
C GLN A 28 1.93 2.33 12.18
N ARG A 29 1.18 3.43 12.33
CA ARG A 29 1.19 4.29 13.52
C ARG A 29 0.48 3.64 14.71
N LYS A 30 -0.43 2.71 14.42
CA LYS A 30 -1.27 2.03 15.41
C LYS A 30 -0.74 0.67 15.83
N LEU A 31 0.26 0.15 15.12
CA LEU A 31 0.99 -1.03 15.54
C LEU A 31 1.77 -0.75 16.83
N PRO A 32 1.94 -1.76 17.71
CA PRO A 32 1.49 -3.16 17.56
C PRO A 32 0.07 -3.43 18.07
N PHE A 33 -0.62 -2.43 18.63
CA PHE A 33 -1.85 -2.64 19.41
C PHE A 33 -3.12 -2.77 18.55
N THR A 34 -3.12 -2.18 17.36
CA THR A 34 -4.27 -2.23 16.46
C THR A 34 -3.81 -2.49 15.03
N VAL A 35 -4.49 -3.43 14.37
CA VAL A 35 -4.29 -3.78 12.97
C VAL A 35 -5.50 -3.29 12.19
N GLU A 36 -5.34 -2.17 11.51
CA GLU A 36 -6.37 -1.58 10.66
C GLU A 36 -5.78 -1.06 9.36
N TYR A 37 -6.63 -0.90 8.35
CA TYR A 37 -6.23 -0.46 7.02
C TYR A 37 -6.91 0.86 6.70
N VAL A 38 -6.10 1.82 6.26
CA VAL A 38 -6.58 3.08 5.68
C VAL A 38 -6.81 2.85 4.19
N ARG A 39 -8.03 3.11 3.73
CA ARG A 39 -8.39 3.03 2.32
C ARG A 39 -8.10 4.36 1.63
N CYS A 40 -7.23 4.33 0.63
CA CYS A 40 -6.90 5.45 -0.23
C CYS A 40 -7.60 5.28 -1.58
N GLY A 41 -8.66 6.05 -1.81
CA GLY A 41 -9.46 6.00 -3.04
C GLY A 41 -8.88 6.81 -4.21
N ASP A 42 -7.95 7.73 -3.93
CA ASP A 42 -7.32 8.57 -4.93
C ASP A 42 -5.86 8.88 -4.54
N ALA A 43 -5.16 9.59 -5.42
CA ALA A 43 -3.76 9.97 -5.22
C ALA A 43 -3.54 10.92 -4.04
N THR A 44 -4.52 11.75 -3.70
CA THR A 44 -4.46 12.68 -2.56
C THR A 44 -4.42 11.90 -1.25
N TYR A 45 -5.31 10.92 -1.08
CA TYR A 45 -5.29 10.05 0.10
C TYR A 45 -4.00 9.23 0.20
N VAL A 46 -3.41 8.80 -0.92
CA VAL A 46 -2.10 8.12 -0.91
C VAL A 46 -1.00 9.07 -0.43
N ALA A 47 -0.96 10.31 -0.93
CA ALA A 47 0.03 11.30 -0.50
C ALA A 47 -0.11 11.62 0.99
N GLU A 48 -1.34 11.81 1.49
CA GLU A 48 -1.62 11.99 2.91
C GLU A 48 -1.16 10.80 3.75
N ALA A 49 -1.38 9.57 3.29
CA ALA A 49 -0.94 8.38 3.99
C ALA A 49 0.60 8.28 4.09
N ILE A 50 1.33 8.74 3.07
CA ILE A 50 2.80 8.83 3.10
C ILE A 50 3.25 9.93 4.07
N HIS A 51 2.69 11.15 3.95
CA HIS A 51 3.07 12.29 4.80
C HIS A 51 2.77 12.07 6.28
N SER A 52 1.63 11.45 6.57
CA SER A 52 1.22 11.13 7.94
C SER A 52 1.94 9.91 8.53
N LEU A 53 2.79 9.24 7.75
CA LEU A 53 3.48 7.99 8.11
C LEU A 53 2.53 6.81 8.39
N THR A 54 1.32 6.84 7.84
CA THR A 54 0.43 5.66 7.78
C THR A 54 1.15 4.52 7.06
N VAL A 55 1.80 4.82 5.93
CA VAL A 55 2.79 3.95 5.27
C VAL A 55 4.16 4.61 5.32
N ARG A 56 5.20 3.82 5.64
CA ARG A 56 6.59 4.29 5.71
C ARG A 56 7.58 3.26 5.20
N GLY A 57 8.85 3.67 5.12
CA GLY A 57 9.98 2.86 4.66
C GLY A 57 10.14 2.98 3.14
N ALA A 58 11.36 3.27 2.68
CA ALA A 58 11.61 3.69 1.30
C ALA A 58 10.99 2.77 0.23
N PRO A 59 11.10 1.42 0.32
CA PRO A 59 10.45 0.54 -0.66
C PRO A 59 8.92 0.64 -0.65
N ALA A 60 8.30 0.69 0.53
CA ALA A 60 6.84 0.76 0.66
C ALA A 60 6.29 2.12 0.21
N ILE A 61 7.00 3.21 0.49
CA ILE A 61 6.68 4.55 -0.01
C ILE A 61 6.68 4.56 -1.53
N GLY A 62 7.71 3.97 -2.17
CA GLY A 62 7.79 3.89 -3.63
C GLY A 62 6.63 3.09 -4.24
N ILE A 63 6.28 1.94 -3.66
CA ILE A 63 5.15 1.12 -4.12
C ILE A 63 3.82 1.88 -3.94
N ALA A 64 3.60 2.51 -2.78
CA ALA A 64 2.39 3.28 -2.52
C ALA A 64 2.25 4.46 -3.50
N ALA A 65 3.32 5.23 -3.71
CA ALA A 65 3.34 6.35 -4.66
C ALA A 65 3.07 5.88 -6.11
N GLY A 66 3.61 4.72 -6.51
CA GLY A 66 3.32 4.11 -7.81
C GLY A 66 1.83 3.79 -7.99
N TRP A 67 1.17 3.24 -6.97
CA TRP A 67 -0.28 3.04 -6.99
C TRP A 67 -1.06 4.36 -6.94
N GLY A 68 -0.56 5.37 -6.24
CA GLY A 68 -1.11 6.73 -6.28
C GLY A 68 -1.15 7.29 -7.71
N ALA A 69 -0.08 7.09 -8.49
CA ALA A 69 -0.04 7.48 -9.90
C ALA A 69 -1.07 6.73 -10.75
N VAL A 70 -1.29 5.43 -10.51
CA VAL A 70 -2.33 4.64 -11.19
C VAL A 70 -3.73 5.19 -10.86
N LEU A 71 -4.01 5.51 -9.60
CA LEU A 71 -5.28 6.11 -9.18
C LEU A 71 -5.50 7.48 -9.84
N ALA A 72 -4.47 8.33 -9.89
CA ALA A 72 -4.54 9.61 -10.59
C ALA A 72 -4.85 9.43 -12.08
N ALA A 73 -4.18 8.49 -12.75
CA ALA A 73 -4.40 8.22 -14.17
C ALA A 73 -5.83 7.74 -14.46
N ARG A 74 -6.43 6.94 -13.56
CA ARG A 74 -7.82 6.47 -13.68
C ARG A 74 -8.86 7.58 -13.49
N ALA A 75 -8.51 8.66 -12.79
CA ALA A 75 -9.40 9.79 -12.53
C ALA A 75 -9.43 10.79 -13.69
N VAL A 76 -8.56 10.64 -14.69
CA VAL A 76 -8.60 11.45 -15.92
C VAL A 76 -9.58 10.79 -16.89
N ASP A 77 -10.68 11.49 -17.19
CA ASP A 77 -11.60 11.08 -18.25
C ASP A 77 -10.87 11.09 -19.60
N ALA A 78 -11.06 10.02 -20.39
CA ALA A 78 -10.48 9.86 -21.73
C ALA A 78 -11.36 10.48 -22.82
#